data_AF-A0A2N5AFL2-F1
#
_entry.id   AF-A0A2N5AFL2-F1
#
_cell.length_a   1.000
_cell.length_b   1.000
_cell.length_c   1.000
_cell.angle_alpha   90.00
_cell.angle_beta   90.00
_cell.angle_gamma   90.00
#
_symmetry.space_group_name_H-M   'P 1'
#
loop_
_entity.id
_entity.type
_entity.pdbx_description
1 polymer ?
#
loop_
_entity_poly.entity_id
_entity_poly.type
_entity_poly.pdbx_seq_one_letter_code
_entity_poly.pdbx_strand_id
1 'polypeptide(L)' 'YYFAGIDEARFKRPVVPGDQMIMEVTFEKTRRGLTRFKGVALVDGKVVCEATMMCARSREA' A
#
# COMPACT_ATOMS: atom_id res chain seq x y z
N TYR A 1 -3.79 14.43 -0.86
CA TYR A 1 -2.78 13.51 -0.30
C TYR A 1 -1.83 13.14 -1.42
N TYR A 2 -0.52 13.22 -1.18
CA TYR A 2 0.52 12.77 -2.11
C TYR A 2 1.18 11.51 -1.59
N PHE A 3 1.52 10.59 -2.49
CA PHE A 3 2.33 9.42 -2.14
C PHE A 3 3.75 9.88 -1.86
N ALA A 4 4.15 9.82 -0.59
CA ALA A 4 5.41 10.39 -0.11
C ALA A 4 6.54 9.35 -0.07
N GLY A 5 6.21 8.06 0.03
CA GLY A 5 7.21 7.01 0.00
C GLY A 5 6.63 5.63 0.27
N ILE A 6 7.48 4.63 0.08
CA ILE A 6 7.20 3.21 0.30
C ILE A 6 8.38 2.58 1.02
N ASP A 7 8.10 1.64 1.91
CA ASP A 7 9.08 0.88 2.66
C ASP A 7 8.67 -0.59 2.69
N GLU A 8 9.66 -1.48 2.82
CA GLU A 8 9.50 -2.95 2.89
C GLU A 8 8.62 -3.55 1.78
N ALA A 9 8.59 -2.92 0.59
CA ALA A 9 7.85 -3.45 -0.55
C ALA A 9 8.45 -4.80 -0.99
N ARG A 10 7.65 -5.86 -0.93
CA ARG A 10 8.04 -7.20 -1.39
C ARG A 10 7.05 -7.74 -2.40
N PHE A 11 7.54 -8.05 -3.58
CA PHE A 11 6.78 -8.68 -4.66
C PHE A 11 7.07 -10.18 -4.64
N LYS A 12 6.09 -10.98 -4.23
CA LYS A 12 6.26 -12.42 -4.01
C LYS A 12 6.05 -13.22 -5.29
N ARG A 13 5.19 -12.75 -6.19
CA ARG A 13 4.91 -13.37 -7.49
C ARG A 13 4.31 -12.34 -8.46
N PRO A 14 4.52 -12.51 -9.78
CA PRO A 14 3.90 -11.65 -10.78
C PRO A 14 2.38 -11.83 -10.77
N VAL A 15 1.67 -10.75 -11.10
CA VAL A 15 0.22 -10.73 -11.33
C VAL A 15 0.01 -10.57 -12.83
N VAL A 16 -0.88 -11.37 -13.40
CA VAL A 16 -1.07 -11.50 -14.86
C VAL A 16 -2.50 -11.16 -15.27
N PRO A 17 -2.77 -10.92 -16.57
CA PRO A 17 -4.13 -10.70 -17.04
C PRO A 17 -5.06 -11.86 -16.66
N GLY A 18 -6.23 -11.54 -16.11
CA GLY A 18 -7.19 -12.50 -15.57
C GLY A 18 -7.18 -12.60 -14.05
N ASP A 19 -6.09 -12.21 -13.39
CA ASP A 19 -6.04 -12.17 -11.93
C ASP A 19 -6.93 -11.05 -11.37
N GLN A 20 -7.71 -11.37 -10.33
CA GLN A 20 -8.33 -10.35 -9.48
C GLN A 20 -7.41 -10.01 -8.32
N MET A 21 -6.85 -8.80 -8.33
CA MET A 21 -6.07 -8.29 -7.20
C MET A 21 -6.99 -7.71 -6.13
N ILE A 22 -6.94 -8.29 -4.93
CA ILE A 22 -7.59 -7.75 -3.73
C ILE A 22 -6.54 -6.99 -2.92
N MET A 23 -6.79 -5.72 -2.64
CA MET A 23 -5.90 -4.87 -1.85
C MET A 23 -6.50 -4.59 -0.48
N GLU A 24 -5.84 -5.10 0.55
CA GLU A 24 -6.17 -4.86 1.94
C GLU A 24 -5.22 -3.83 2.52
N VAL A 25 -5.77 -2.72 3.04
CA VAL A 25 -4.97 -1.61 3.56
C VAL A 25 -5.42 -1.29 4.98
N THR A 26 -4.46 -1.28 5.90
CA THR A 26 -4.67 -0.93 7.30
C THR A 26 -3.99 0.40 7.61
N PHE A 27 -4.74 1.33 8.22
CA PHE A 27 -4.17 2.54 8.79
C PHE A 27 -3.29 2.20 9.99
N GLU A 28 -2.05 2.72 10.01
CA GLU A 28 -1.18 2.55 11.18
C GLU A 28 -1.18 3.79 12.06
N LYS A 29 -0.78 4.95 11.50
CA LYS A 29 -0.67 6.20 12.26
C LYS A 29 -0.54 7.42 11.37
N THR A 30 -0.83 8.59 11.94
CA THR A 30 -0.50 9.89 11.34
C THR A 30 0.44 10.66 12.26
N ARG A 31 1.51 11.26 11.71
CA ARG A 31 2.43 12.14 12.44
C ARG A 31 2.91 13.27 11.53
N ARG A 32 2.78 14.52 11.98
CA ARG A 32 3.24 15.72 11.24
C ARG A 32 2.75 15.79 9.78
N GLY A 33 1.50 15.41 9.54
CA GLY A 33 0.91 15.41 8.21
C GLY A 33 1.32 14.24 7.31
N LEU A 34 2.15 13.30 7.78
CA LEU A 34 2.44 12.03 7.12
C LEU A 34 1.58 10.92 7.72
N THR A 35 0.84 10.21 6.88
CA THR A 35 0.03 9.06 7.27
C THR A 35 0.67 7.78 6.74
N ARG A 36 0.87 6.81 7.63
CA ARG A 36 1.46 5.50 7.32
C ARG A 36 0.36 4.44 7.25
N PHE A 37 0.46 3.58 6.24
CA PHE A 37 -0.45 2.47 5.99
C PHE A 37 0.35 1.20 5.76
N LYS A 38 -0.19 0.06 6.21
CA LYS A 38 0.30 -1.26 5.83
C LYS A 38 -0.64 -1.86 4.79
N GLY A 39 -0.11 -2.30 3.67
CA GLY A 39 -0.87 -2.88 2.56
C GLY A 39 -0.45 -4.32 2.28
N VAL A 40 -1.43 -5.16 1.99
CA VAL A 40 -1.25 -6.51 1.45
C VAL A 40 -2.12 -6.64 0.20
N ALA A 41 -1.54 -7.12 -0.89
CA ALA A 41 -2.27 -7.49 -2.09
C ALA A 41 -2.35 -9.01 -2.20
N LEU A 42 -3.52 -9.54 -2.54
CA LEU A 42 -3.80 -10.96 -2.71
C LEU A 42 -4.37 -11.24 -4.09
N VAL A 43 -4.12 -12.44 -4.59
CA VAL A 43 -4.81 -13.05 -5.75
C VAL A 43 -5.14 -14.48 -5.34
N ASP A 44 -6.38 -14.94 -5.50
CA ASP A 44 -6.85 -16.26 -5.02
C ASP A 44 -6.49 -16.53 -3.54
N GLY A 45 -6.63 -15.52 -2.68
CA GLY A 45 -6.31 -15.60 -1.25
C GLY A 45 -4.81 -15.71 -0.91
N LYS A 46 -3.91 -15.66 -1.90
CA LYS A 46 -2.46 -15.75 -1.71
C LYS A 46 -1.80 -14.39 -1.88
N VAL A 47 -0.93 -14.01 -0.94
CA VAL A 47 -0.19 -12.74 -0.97
C VAL A 47 0.68 -12.64 -2.23
N VAL A 48 0.48 -11.59 -3.02
CA VAL A 48 1.29 -11.24 -4.20
C VAL A 48 2.25 -10.10 -3.92
N CYS A 49 1.85 -9.16 -3.05
CA CYS A 49 2.66 -8.01 -2.66
C CYS A 49 2.32 -7.60 -1.22
N GLU A 50 3.30 -7.10 -0.48
CA GLU A 50 3.11 -6.40 0.78
C GLU A 50 4.01 -5.16 0.80
N ALA A 51 3.54 -4.08 1.43
CA ALA A 51 4.32 -2.87 1.56
C ALA A 51 3.81 -2.00 2.71
N THR A 52 4.70 -1.16 3.24
CA THR A 52 4.31 -0.02 4.06
C THR A 52 4.34 1.24 3.18
N MET A 53 3.23 1.98 3.14
CA MET A 53 3.08 3.19 2.34
C MET A 53 2.98 4.42 3.25
N MET A 54 3.58 5.53 2.82
CA MET A 54 3.43 6.83 3.46
C MET A 54 2.80 7.84 2.51
N CYS A 55 1.76 8.52 2.99
CA CYS A 55 1.08 9.59 2.26
C CYS A 55 1.24 10.91 3.02
N ALA A 56 1.70 11.95 2.33
CA ALA A 56 1.70 13.31 2.86
C ALA A 56 0.33 13.96 2.61
N ARG A 57 -0.25 14.57 3.63
CA ARG A 57 -1.40 15.45 3.44
C ARG A 57 -0.94 16.67 2.67
N SER A 58 -1.42 16.82 1.44
CA SER A 58 -1.22 18.05 0.67
C SER A 58 -1.98 19.16 1.40
N ARG A 59 -1.30 20.26 1.69
CA ARG A 59 -1.99 21.53 1.87
C ARG A 59 -2.25 22.02 0.45
N GLU A 60 -3.42 21.74 -0.09
CA GLU A 60 -3.91 22.52 -1.23
C GLU A 60 -5.12 23.32 -0.76
N ALA A 61 -4.91 24.64 -0.93
CA ALA A 61 -5.77 25.82 -0.86
C ALA A 61 -6.88 25.87 0.20
#